data_AF-A0AAW0LTP5-F1
#
_entry.id   AF-A0AAW0LTP5-F1
#
_cell.length_a   1.000
_cell.length_b   1.000
_cell.length_c   1.000
_cell.angle_alpha   90.00
_cell.angle_beta   90.00
_cell.angle_gamma   90.00
#
_symmetry.space_group_name_H-M   'P 1'
#
loop_
_entity.id
_entity.type
_entity.pdbx_description
1 polymer ?
#
loop_
_entity_poly.entity_id
_entity_poly.type
_entity_poly.pdbx_seq_one_letter_code
_entity_poly.pdbx_strand_id
1 'polypeptide(L)' 'EELKNTTIKMAEQSKVLNTPGAEKQTKRELFDALRQELEAPVLEKASKSVWELILDSNGLGKEISEMVEMVFS' A
#
# COMPACT_ATOMS: atom_id res chain seq x y z
N GLU A 1 -0.54 -2.72 11.66
CA GLU A 1 0.91 -2.38 11.61
C GLU A 1 1.64 -3.00 10.41
N GLU A 2 1.04 -3.97 9.69
CA GLU A 2 1.68 -4.68 8.57
C GLU A 2 1.98 -3.79 7.35
N LEU A 3 1.07 -2.89 6.96
CA LEU A 3 1.29 -2.00 5.81
C LEU A 3 2.50 -1.09 6.04
N LYS A 4 2.59 -0.47 7.23
CA LYS A 4 3.74 0.37 7.63
C LYS A 4 5.05 -0.39 7.51
N ASN A 5 5.12 -1.59 8.08
CA ASN A 5 6.34 -2.42 8.04
C ASN A 5 6.71 -2.84 6.61
N THR A 6 5.71 -3.13 5.79
CA THR A 6 5.91 -3.47 4.37
C THR A 6 6.43 -2.27 3.58
N THR A 7 5.86 -1.09 3.77
CA THR A 7 6.29 0.15 3.10
C THR A 7 7.73 0.53 3.48
N ILE A 8 8.12 0.35 4.75
CA ILE A 8 9.53 0.59 5.17
C ILE A 8 10.47 -0.35 4.43
N LYS A 9 10.17 -1.66 4.38
CA LYS A 9 10.99 -2.63 3.64
C LYS A 9 11.08 -2.30 2.15
N MET A 10 9.99 -1.85 1.54
CA MET A 10 9.99 -1.41 0.15
C MET A 10 10.92 -0.21 -0.07
N ALA A 11 10.93 0.76 0.85
CA ALA A 11 11.84 1.89 0.80
C ALA A 11 13.31 1.45 0.99
N GLU A 12 13.59 0.56 1.93
CA GLU A 12 14.94 0.00 2.12
C GLU A 12 15.46 -0.71 0.85
N GLN A 13 14.57 -1.34 0.09
CA GLN A 13 14.89 -2.05 -1.17
C GLN A 13 14.76 -1.18 -2.43
N SER A 14 14.42 0.11 -2.28
CA SER A 14 14.18 1.04 -3.40
C SER A 14 15.38 1.13 -4.34
N LYS A 15 15.13 1.06 -5.64
CA LYS A 15 16.17 1.33 -6.64
C LYS A 15 16.61 2.78 -6.58
N VAL A 16 15.68 3.72 -6.38
CA VAL A 16 15.99 5.15 -6.26
C VAL A 16 17.00 5.39 -5.14
N LEU A 17 16.78 4.83 -3.95
CA LEU A 17 17.68 5.04 -2.81
C LEU A 17 18.99 4.24 -2.91
N ASN A 18 18.96 3.07 -3.53
CA ASN A 18 20.14 2.19 -3.64
C ASN A 18 20.97 2.40 -4.92
N THR A 19 20.62 3.38 -5.77
CA THR A 19 21.39 3.69 -6.99
C THR A 19 22.66 4.47 -6.63
N PRO A 20 23.85 4.10 -7.17
CA PRO A 20 25.06 4.89 -6.99
C PRO A 20 24.88 6.35 -7.45
N GLY A 21 25.24 7.31 -6.59
CA GLY A 21 25.05 8.73 -6.88
C GLY A 21 23.74 9.31 -6.35
N ALA A 22 22.87 8.52 -5.72
CA ALA A 22 21.68 9.00 -5.02
C ALA A 22 22.03 10.07 -3.97
N GLU A 23 23.19 9.95 -3.31
CA GLU A 23 23.69 10.91 -2.32
C GLU A 23 23.98 12.31 -2.89
N LYS A 24 24.04 12.46 -4.21
CA LYS A 24 24.25 13.73 -4.89
C LYS A 24 22.95 14.46 -5.23
N GLN A 25 21.81 13.77 -5.12
CA GLN A 25 20.49 14.37 -5.33
C GLN A 25 20.04 15.11 -4.08
N THR A 26 19.14 16.07 -4.25
CA THR A 26 18.50 16.72 -3.12
C THR A 26 17.52 15.77 -2.42
N LYS A 27 17.25 16.03 -1.13
CA LYS A 27 16.22 15.29 -0.39
C LYS A 27 14.87 15.27 -1.10
N ARG A 28 14.50 16.39 -1.73
CA ARG A 28 13.24 16.53 -2.45
C ARG A 28 13.19 15.60 -3.67
N GLU A 29 14.23 15.61 -4.50
CA GLU A 29 14.30 14.74 -5.68
C GLU A 29 14.25 13.26 -5.29
N LEU A 30 14.95 12.87 -4.22
CA LEU A 30 14.89 11.50 -3.70
C LEU A 30 13.48 11.13 -3.22
N PHE A 31 12.79 12.01 -2.49
CA PHE A 31 11.42 11.76 -2.05
C PHE A 31 10.44 11.69 -3.21
N ASP A 32 10.55 12.59 -4.19
CA ASP A 32 9.68 12.62 -5.37
C ASP A 32 9.86 11.33 -6.20
N ALA A 33 11.12 10.93 -6.45
CA ALA A 33 11.44 9.69 -7.16
C ALA A 33 11.05 8.43 -6.37
N LEU A 34 11.30 8.39 -5.05
CA LEU A 34 10.90 7.28 -4.19
C LEU A 34 9.38 7.13 -4.15
N ARG A 35 8.64 8.24 -4.07
CA ARG A 35 7.18 8.24 -4.16
C ARG A 35 6.74 7.62 -5.50
N GLN A 36 7.32 8.08 -6.60
CA GLN A 36 6.97 7.56 -7.93
C GLN A 36 7.24 6.05 -8.04
N GLU A 37 8.33 5.55 -7.47
CA GLU A 37 8.65 4.13 -7.44
C GLU A 37 7.66 3.32 -6.58
N LEU A 38 7.29 3.84 -5.41
CA LEU A 38 6.55 3.09 -4.40
C LEU A 38 5.02 3.26 -4.44
N GLU A 39 4.49 4.27 -5.14
CA GLU A 39 3.06 4.59 -5.13
C GLU A 39 2.19 3.40 -5.55
N ALA A 40 2.48 2.81 -6.70
CA ALA A 40 1.74 1.65 -7.21
C ALA A 40 1.83 0.41 -6.30
N PRO A 41 3.02 -0.10 -5.90
CA PRO A 41 3.10 -1.31 -5.09
C PRO A 41 2.55 -1.12 -3.66
N VAL A 42 2.67 0.07 -3.08
CA VAL A 42 2.06 0.36 -1.77
C VAL A 42 0.54 0.37 -1.88
N LEU A 43 -0.01 1.00 -2.92
CA LEU A 43 -1.45 1.03 -3.16
C LEU A 43 -1.99 -0.38 -3.41
N GLU A 44 -1.31 -1.19 -4.22
CA GLU A 44 -1.69 -2.57 -4.50
C GLU A 44 -1.73 -3.40 -3.20
N LYS A 45 -0.68 -3.32 -2.38
CA LYS A 45 -0.61 -4.04 -1.12
C LYS A 45 -1.73 -3.61 -0.16
N ALA A 46 -1.98 -2.31 -0.04
CA ALA A 46 -3.05 -1.77 0.80
C ALA A 46 -4.43 -2.23 0.30
N SER A 47 -4.68 -2.13 -1.00
CA SER A 47 -5.94 -2.56 -1.62
C SER A 47 -6.18 -4.04 -1.40
N LYS A 48 -5.16 -4.87 -1.59
CA LYS A 48 -5.26 -6.32 -1.38
C LYS A 48 -5.59 -6.66 0.07
N SER A 49 -4.90 -6.05 1.04
CA SER A 49 -5.16 -6.29 2.46
C SER A 49 -6.58 -5.91 2.87
N VAL A 50 -7.14 -4.82 2.33
CA VAL A 50 -8.54 -4.45 2.60
C VAL A 50 -9.50 -5.43 1.92
N TRP A 51 -9.24 -5.81 0.66
CA TRP A 51 -10.11 -6.74 -0.06
C TRP A 51 -10.16 -8.13 0.62
N GLU A 52 -9.04 -8.60 1.16
CA GLU A 52 -8.99 -9.83 1.97
C GLU A 52 -9.90 -9.75 3.21
N LEU A 53 -9.99 -8.58 3.86
CA LEU A 53 -10.92 -8.36 4.98
C LEU A 53 -12.39 -8.27 4.54
N ILE A 54 -12.64 -7.76 3.32
CA ILE A 54 -14.00 -7.69 2.75
C ILE A 54 -14.49 -9.08 2.34
N LEU A 55 -13.60 -9.92 1.81
CA LEU A 55 -13.91 -11.28 1.42
C LEU A 55 -14.04 -12.24 2.61
N ASP A 56 -13.50 -11.88 3.78
CA ASP A 56 -13.72 -12.63 5.00
C ASP A 56 -15.20 -12.56 5.41
N SER A 57 -15.84 -13.70 5.66
CA SER A 57 -17.27 -13.77 6.01
C SER A 57 -17.58 -13.30 7.44
N ASN A 58 -16.59 -12.72 8.12
CA ASN A 58 -16.70 -12.20 9.48
C ASN A 58 -16.31 -10.72 9.53
N GLY A 59 -16.63 -10.03 10.63
CA GLY A 59 -16.27 -8.63 10.82
C GLY A 59 -16.72 -7.73 9.67
N LEU A 60 -15.75 -7.06 9.02
CA LEU A 60 -15.99 -6.10 7.94
C LEU A 60 -16.75 -6.71 6.75
N GLY A 61 -16.40 -7.92 6.31
CA GLY A 61 -17.08 -8.54 5.17
C GLY A 61 -18.52 -8.94 5.46
N LYS A 62 -18.83 -9.29 6.72
CA LYS A 62 -20.22 -9.51 7.18
C LYS A 62 -21.03 -8.21 7.11
N GLU A 63 -20.50 -7.12 7.67
CA GLU A 63 -21.16 -5.81 7.65
C GLU A 63 -21.44 -5.33 6.22
N ILE A 64 -20.49 -5.49 5.31
CA ILE A 64 -20.67 -5.14 3.89
C ILE A 64 -21.71 -6.05 3.22
N SER A 65 -21.69 -7.35 3.51
CA SER A 65 -22.67 -8.30 2.96
C SER A 65 -24.10 -7.95 3.38
N GLU A 66 -24.31 -7.57 4.65
CA GLU A 66 -25.61 -7.10 5.15
C GLU A 66 -26.06 -5.81 4.43
N MET A 67 -25.14 -4.87 4.17
CA MET A 67 -25.45 -3.68 3.37
C MET A 67 -25.86 -4.01 1.93
N VAL A 68 -25.22 -5.00 1.31
CA VAL A 68 -25.58 -5.47 -0.02
C VAL A 68 -26.97 -6.11 0.00
N GLU A 69 -27.26 -6.99 0.96
CA GLU A 69 -28.57 -7.64 1.09
C GLU A 69 -29.71 -6.62 1.24
N MET A 70 -29.51 -5.53 1.98
CA MET A 70 -30.50 -4.45 2.12
C MET A 70 -30.88 -3.78 0.79
N VAL A 71 -30.04 -3.83 -0.24
CA VAL A 71 -30.36 -3.26 -1.56
C VAL A 71 -31.29 -4.18 -2.36
N PHE A 72 -31.22 -5.49 -2.11
CA PHE A 72 -31.99 -6.50 -2.83
C PHE A 72 -33.25 -6.98 -2.08
N SER A 73 -33.45 -6.50 -0.84
CA SER A 73 -34.58 -6.84 0.05
C SER A 73 -35.73 -5.85 -0.12
#